data_AF-A0A1M4TXL7-F1
#
_entry.id   AF-A0A1M4TXL7-F1
#
_cell.length_a   1.000
_cell.length_b   1.000
_cell.length_c   1.000
_cell.angle_alpha   90.00
_cell.angle_beta   90.00
_cell.angle_gamma   90.00
#
_symmetry.space_group_name_H-M   'P 1'
#
loop_
_entity.id
_entity.type
_entity.pdbx_description
1 polymer ?
#
loop_
_entity_poly.entity_id
_entity_poly.type
_entity_poly.pdbx_seq_one_letter_code
_entity_poly.pdbx_strand_id
1 'polypeptide(L)'
;MLRKLIHIIFLPCSEATLLMEKRNADDISPKENWKLNVHLRICKWCRAYKEKLEILDNILKRKLSREENIEINDSEIQSFKEKIFKNLDI
;
A
#
# COMPACT_ATOMS: atom_id res chain seq x y z
N MET A 1 -23.60 3.70 28.93
CA MET A 1 -22.56 2.68 29.22
C MET A 1 -22.59 1.52 28.22
N LEU A 2 -23.72 0.84 28.00
CA LEU A 2 -23.85 -0.25 27.00
C LEU A 2 -23.39 0.09 25.58
N ARG A 3 -23.72 1.28 25.04
CA ARG A 3 -23.26 1.71 23.70
C ARG A 3 -21.73 1.76 23.56
N LYS A 4 -21.00 2.09 24.64
CA LYS A 4 -19.52 2.12 24.63
C LYS A 4 -18.92 0.72 24.67
N LEU A 5 -19.56 -0.23 25.36
CA LEU A 5 -19.13 -1.63 25.42
C LEU A 5 -19.34 -2.38 24.10
N ILE A 6 -20.38 -2.04 23.34
CA ILE A 6 -20.59 -2.61 22.01
C ILE A 6 -19.39 -2.29 21.12
N HIS A 7 -18.85 -1.08 21.14
CA HIS A 7 -17.65 -0.70 20.38
C HIS A 7 -16.33 -1.29 20.91
N ILE A 8 -16.31 -1.85 22.12
CA ILE A 8 -15.15 -2.56 22.69
C ILE A 8 -15.16 -4.03 22.27
N ILE A 9 -16.35 -4.64 22.15
CA ILE A 9 -16.53 -6.02 21.70
C ILE A 9 -16.57 -6.11 20.17
N PHE A 10 -17.12 -5.08 19.52
CA PHE A 10 -17.22 -4.94 18.08
C PHE A 10 -16.08 -4.07 17.58
N LEU A 11 -15.21 -4.64 16.74
CA LEU A 11 -14.09 -3.95 16.10
C LEU A 11 -14.51 -2.53 15.65
N PRO A 12 -14.02 -1.44 16.28
CA PRO A 12 -14.41 -0.09 15.92
C PRO A 12 -13.91 0.25 14.52
N CYS A 13 -14.62 1.12 13.79
CA CYS A 13 -14.27 1.45 12.40
C CYS A 13 -12.84 2.01 12.27
N SER A 14 -12.35 2.76 13.27
CA SER A 14 -10.98 3.28 13.31
C SER A 14 -9.91 2.19 13.44
N GLU A 15 -10.24 1.10 14.13
CA GLU A 15 -9.36 -0.08 14.20
C GLU A 15 -9.50 -0.94 12.94
N ALA A 16 -10.70 -1.00 12.35
CA ALA A 16 -10.91 -1.67 11.08
C ALA A 16 -10.06 -1.05 9.97
N THR A 17 -9.95 0.28 9.88
CA THR A 17 -9.06 0.95 8.92
C THR A 17 -7.59 0.60 9.16
N LEU A 18 -7.14 0.57 10.42
CA LEU A 18 -5.79 0.12 10.75
C LEU A 18 -5.52 -1.32 10.30
N LEU A 19 -6.46 -2.25 10.58
CA LEU A 19 -6.32 -3.64 10.13
C LEU A 19 -6.35 -3.77 8.60
N MET A 20 -7.03 -2.88 7.87
CA MET A 20 -6.95 -2.85 6.40
C MET A 20 -5.55 -2.49 5.92
N GLU A 21 -4.91 -1.48 6.53
CA GLU A 21 -3.52 -1.13 6.19
C GLU A 21 -2.55 -2.27 6.53
N LYS A 22 -2.70 -2.90 7.71
CA LYS A 22 -1.91 -4.10 8.06
C LYS A 22 -2.08 -5.22 7.05
N ARG A 23 -3.31 -5.45 6.55
CA ARG A 23 -3.57 -6.44 5.52
C ARG A 23 -2.88 -6.09 4.20
N ASN A 24 -2.89 -4.82 3.79
CA ASN A 24 -2.24 -4.37 2.57
C ASN A 24 -0.70 -4.48 2.65
N ALA A 25 -0.14 -4.38 3.85
CA ALA A 25 1.28 -4.56 4.14
C ALA A 25 1.68 -6.02 4.43
N ASP A 26 0.77 -6.99 4.23
CA ASP A 26 0.96 -8.42 4.53
C ASP A 26 1.34 -8.73 6.01
N ASP A 27 1.05 -7.82 6.94
CA ASP A 27 1.38 -7.91 8.39
C ASP A 27 0.15 -8.22 9.27
N ILE A 28 -0.93 -8.72 8.69
CA ILE A 28 -2.16 -9.04 9.42
C ILE A 28 -2.14 -10.46 9.97
N SER A 29 -2.42 -10.63 11.26
CA SER A 29 -2.58 -11.97 11.84
C SER A 29 -3.91 -12.62 11.39
N PRO A 30 -4.02 -13.96 11.38
CA PRO A 30 -5.27 -14.65 10.99
C PRO A 30 -6.49 -14.24 11.83
N LYS A 31 -6.29 -13.97 13.11
CA LYS A 31 -7.35 -13.54 14.04
C LYS A 31 -7.85 -12.14 13.71
N GLU A 32 -6.94 -11.20 13.47
CA GLU A 32 -7.28 -9.84 13.02
C GLU A 32 -7.99 -9.89 11.67
N ASN A 33 -7.48 -10.71 10.76
CA ASN A 33 -8.04 -10.88 9.42
C ASN A 33 -9.49 -11.36 9.46
N TRP A 34 -9.79 -12.35 10.31
CA TRP A 34 -11.15 -12.85 10.51
C TRP A 34 -12.08 -11.78 11.11
N LYS A 35 -11.64 -11.06 12.15
CA LYS A 35 -12.42 -9.95 12.74
C LYS A 35 -12.74 -8.86 11.72
N LEU A 36 -11.74 -8.46 10.93
CA LEU A 36 -11.91 -7.46 9.88
C LEU A 36 -12.90 -7.92 8.81
N ASN A 37 -12.86 -9.20 8.41
CA ASN A 37 -13.81 -9.77 7.46
C ASN A 37 -15.25 -9.73 7.97
N VAL A 38 -15.48 -10.05 9.24
CA VAL A 38 -16.81 -9.92 9.87
C VAL A 38 -17.26 -8.46 9.86
N HIS A 39 -16.39 -7.53 10.26
CA HIS A 39 -16.72 -6.10 10.28
C HIS A 39 -17.11 -5.56 8.90
N LEU A 40 -16.37 -5.92 7.84
CA LEU A 40 -16.63 -5.49 6.46
C LEU A 40 -17.96 -6.01 5.88
N ARG A 41 -18.49 -7.12 6.41
CA ARG A 41 -19.84 -7.61 6.05
C ARG A 41 -20.95 -6.73 6.62
N ILE A 42 -20.71 -6.09 7.76
CA ILE A 42 -21.72 -5.33 8.52
C ILE A 42 -21.63 -3.83 8.23
N CYS A 43 -20.42 -3.27 8.16
CA CYS A 43 -20.21 -1.83 8.01
C CYS A 43 -20.04 -1.43 6.54
N LYS A 44 -21.09 -0.81 5.97
CA LYS A 44 -21.07 -0.30 4.59
C LYS A 44 -19.99 0.77 4.34
N TRP A 45 -19.70 1.61 5.34
CA TRP A 45 -18.73 2.70 5.22
C TRP A 45 -17.31 2.18 5.14
N CYS A 46 -16.97 1.19 5.96
CA CYS A 46 -15.67 0.53 5.91
C CYS A 46 -15.47 -0.25 4.61
N ARG A 47 -16.55 -0.79 4.00
CA ARG A 47 -16.48 -1.38 2.65
C ARG A 47 -16.16 -0.34 1.58
N ALA A 48 -16.88 0.79 1.59
CA ALA A 48 -16.60 1.89 0.67
C ALA A 48 -15.19 2.48 0.88
N TYR A 49 -14.69 2.53 2.13
CA TYR A 49 -13.32 2.92 2.41
C TYR A 49 -12.32 1.92 1.85
N LYS A 50 -12.54 0.61 2.05
CA LYS A 50 -11.69 -0.46 1.50
C LYS A 50 -11.55 -0.35 -0.02
N GLU A 51 -12.64 -0.11 -0.73
CA GLU A 51 -12.61 0.08 -2.19
C GLU A 51 -11.72 1.28 -2.59
N LYS A 52 -11.86 2.42 -1.90
CA LYS A 52 -11.00 3.60 -2.13
C LYS A 52 -9.53 3.30 -1.85
N LEU A 53 -9.26 2.58 -0.76
CA LEU A 53 -7.90 2.19 -0.37
C LEU A 53 -7.27 1.27 -1.42
N GLU A 54 -8.00 0.26 -1.90
CA GLU A 54 -7.54 -0.66 -2.94
C GLU A 54 -7.25 0.06 -4.26
N ILE A 55 -8.07 1.06 -4.63
CA ILE A 55 -7.81 1.90 -5.82
C ILE A 55 -6.49 2.67 -5.65
N LEU A 56 -6.29 3.31 -4.50
CA LEU A 56 -5.08 4.09 -4.23
C LEU A 56 -3.82 3.20 -4.26
N ASP A 57 -3.87 2.06 -3.57
CA ASP A 57 -2.76 1.10 -3.51
C ASP A 57 -2.39 0.58 -4.91
N ASN A 58 -3.40 0.26 -5.74
CA ASN A 58 -3.16 -0.15 -7.12
C ASN A 58 -2.50 0.95 -7.98
N ILE A 59 -2.92 2.22 -7.80
CA ILE A 59 -2.31 3.35 -8.52
C ILE A 59 -0.83 3.51 -8.11
N LEU A 60 -0.53 3.41 -6.82
CA LEU A 60 0.82 3.54 -6.29
C LEU A 60 1.71 2.39 -6.77
N LYS A 61 1.24 1.13 -6.65
CA LYS A 61 1.96 -0.05 -7.13
C LYS A 61 2.29 0.04 -8.61
N ARG A 62 1.36 0.52 -9.44
CA ARG A 62 1.60 0.74 -10.89
C ARG A 62 2.62 1.83 -11.19
N LYS A 63 2.70 2.88 -10.36
CA LYS A 63 3.72 3.92 -10.52
C LYS A 63 5.10 3.40 -10.18
N LEU A 64 5.23 2.71 -9.04
CA LEU A 64 6.48 2.13 -8.60
C LEU A 64 6.99 1.05 -9.57
N SER A 65 6.12 0.15 -10.04
CA SER A 65 6.53 -0.87 -11.01
C SER A 65 6.94 -0.28 -12.37
N ARG A 66 6.43 0.90 -12.73
CA ARG A 66 6.84 1.60 -13.96
C ARG A 66 8.23 2.23 -13.82
N GLU A 67 8.62 2.64 -12.61
CA GLU A 67 9.96 3.17 -12.33
C GLU A 67 11.02 2.04 -12.31
N GLU A 68 10.66 0.82 -11.89
CA GLU A 68 11.57 -0.34 -11.96
C GLU A 68 11.88 -0.81 -13.39
N ASN A 69 11.04 -0.49 -14.37
CA ASN A 69 11.28 -0.79 -15.79
C ASN A 69 12.11 0.30 -16.51
N ILE A 70 12.88 1.08 -15.77
CA ILE A 70 14.00 1.83 -16.35
C ILE A 70 15.16 0.84 -16.38
N GLU A 71 15.19 -0.03 -17.40
CA GLU A 71 16.44 -0.70 -17.76
C GLU A 71 17.45 0.41 -18.04
N ILE A 72 18.36 0.62 -17.09
CA ILE A 72 19.46 1.53 -17.29
C ILE A 72 20.29 0.92 -18.41
N ASN A 73 20.19 1.52 -19.60
CA ASN A 73 20.91 1.04 -20.75
C ASN A 73 22.42 1.24 -20.50
N ASP A 74 23.16 0.15 -20.34
CA ASP A 74 24.60 0.20 -20.08
C ASP A 74 25.36 0.99 -21.17
N SER A 75 24.84 1.01 -22.41
CA SER A 75 25.41 1.83 -23.49
C SER A 75 25.15 3.34 -23.31
N GLU A 76 24.03 3.74 -22.69
CA GLU A 76 23.78 5.13 -22.30
C GLU A 76 24.71 5.57 -21.18
N ILE A 77 24.92 4.71 -20.16
CA ILE A 77 25.92 4.97 -19.12
C ILE A 77 27.30 5.14 -19.73
N GLN A 78 27.69 4.26 -20.65
CA GLN A 78 29.04 4.27 -21.20
C GLN A 78 29.28 5.49 -22.10
N SER A 79 28.32 5.84 -22.94
CA SER A 79 28.38 7.07 -23.75
C SER A 79 28.42 8.34 -22.89
N PHE A 80 27.73 8.33 -21.73
CA PHE A 80 27.81 9.43 -20.76
C PHE A 80 29.19 9.53 -20.10
N LYS A 81 29.77 8.40 -19.66
CA LYS A 81 31.14 8.37 -19.13
C LYS A 81 32.16 8.89 -20.13
N GLU A 82 32.09 8.42 -21.38
CA GLU A 82 32.97 8.88 -22.46
C GLU A 82 32.86 10.38 -22.70
N LYS A 83 31.65 10.94 -22.66
CA LYS A 83 31.44 12.40 -22.73
C LYS A 83 32.08 13.14 -21.55
N ILE A 84 31.97 12.61 -20.34
CA ILE A 84 32.59 13.21 -19.15
C ILE A 84 34.11 13.19 -19.30
N PHE A 85 34.72 12.04 -19.61
CA PHE A 85 36.17 11.92 -19.81
C PHE A 85 36.68 12.86 -20.90
N LYS A 86 35.99 12.94 -22.04
CA LYS A 86 36.33 13.84 -23.14
C LYS A 86 36.27 15.33 -22.74
N ASN A 87 35.36 15.73 -21.85
CA ASN A 87 35.27 17.11 -21.37
C ASN A 87 36.27 17.41 -20.24
N LEU A 88 36.86 16.38 -19.63
CA LEU A 88 37.85 16.51 -18.57
C LEU A 88 39.30 16.41 -19.07
N ASP A 89 39.51 16.19 -20.38
CA ASP A 89 40.84 15.99 -21.01
C ASP A 89 41.69 14.91 -20.28
N ILE A 90 41.06 13.79 -19.90
CA ILE A 90 41.70 12.56 -19.37
C ILE A 90 41.50 11.41 -20.35
#